data_AF-A0A0F9B9V7-F1
#
_entry.id   AF-A0A0F9B9V7-F1
#
_cell.length_a   1.000
_cell.length_b   1.000
_cell.length_c   1.000
_cell.angle_alpha   90.00
_cell.angle_beta   90.00
_cell.angle_gamma   90.00
#
_symmetry.space_group_name_H-M   'P 1'
#
loop_
_entity.id
_entity.type
_entity.pdbx_description
1 polymer ?
#
loop_
_entity_poly.entity_id
_entity_poly.type
_entity_poly.pdbx_seq_one_letter_code
_entity_poly.pdbx_strand_id
1 'polypeptide(L)'
;MRKFGLIEKKLYLCAGASIEGLMQCPETEHRKYGFIGSIILLTSLFAMLSGGYALYYIFHSEFYAAIFAGLWGLFIFNLDRFIVSSMRKSDSFMRELRQALPRLILALIIALAIARPLEIGIFAEEIGSFLIEQKGIRKVEVLKEFNTYIGDIKEGFNDRMYEETTLLEQYRAERTSTCTARDEAHASYLCERDGTCGTSEKGYGAEAKAKRVRYELLERDCTEVSARTTELQKWVNSRRDAFERGLSGSITESLSDDDILALEETSEINQLKEERDKRLREVDQGFSTSFSSMNSALWALQQADSSVMAISFVITLLFIVVEISPISVKLLSH
;
A
#
# COMPACT_ATOMS: atom_id res chain seq x y z
N MET A 1 54.89 -16.24 38.92
CA MET A 1 53.87 -16.81 38.00
C MET A 1 52.87 -15.72 37.67
N ARG A 2 52.77 -15.32 36.40
CA ARG A 2 51.80 -14.30 35.97
C ARG A 2 50.41 -14.91 36.04
N LYS A 3 49.47 -14.26 36.72
CA LYS A 3 48.07 -14.68 36.75
C LYS A 3 47.32 -13.90 35.68
N PHE A 4 46.76 -14.60 34.69
CA PHE A 4 45.85 -13.98 33.72
C PHE A 4 44.60 -13.42 34.40
N GLY A 5 44.10 -12.30 33.91
CA GLY A 5 42.82 -11.73 34.33
C GLY A 5 41.65 -12.65 34.00
N LEU A 6 40.53 -12.50 34.71
CA LEU A 6 39.32 -13.30 34.47
C LEU A 6 38.80 -13.16 33.02
N ILE A 7 38.91 -11.95 32.47
CA ILE A 7 38.47 -11.61 31.10
C ILE A 7 39.37 -12.30 30.08
N GLU A 8 40.69 -12.21 30.24
CA GLU A 8 41.67 -12.87 29.36
C GLU A 8 41.44 -14.38 29.31
N LYS A 9 41.23 -15.02 30.47
CA LYS A 9 40.91 -16.45 30.54
C LYS A 9 39.65 -16.83 29.77
N LYS A 10 38.59 -16.01 29.86
CA LYS A 10 37.36 -16.22 29.08
C LYS A 10 37.60 -16.07 27.58
N LEU A 11 38.37 -15.07 27.16
CA LEU A 11 38.72 -14.87 25.74
C LEU A 11 39.56 -16.03 25.18
N TYR A 12 40.53 -16.53 25.94
CA TYR A 12 41.32 -17.70 25.52
C TYR A 12 40.45 -18.96 25.40
N LEU A 13 39.47 -19.11 26.30
CA LEU A 13 38.51 -20.21 26.24
C LEU A 13 37.59 -20.09 25.01
N CYS A 14 37.15 -18.87 24.66
CA CYS A 14 36.39 -18.58 23.43
C CYS A 14 37.21 -18.93 22.18
N ALA A 15 38.52 -18.64 22.18
CA ALA A 15 39.43 -19.01 21.08
C ALA A 15 39.73 -20.52 20.99
N GLY A 16 39.26 -21.33 21.95
CA GLY A 16 39.54 -22.76 22.01
C GLY A 16 40.96 -23.11 22.43
N ALA A 17 41.69 -22.20 23.07
CA ALA A 17 43.06 -22.43 23.54
C ALA A 17 43.10 -23.06 24.94
N SER A 18 44.08 -23.94 25.19
CA SER A 18 44.36 -24.44 26.54
C SER A 18 45.15 -23.40 27.34
N ILE A 19 44.64 -23.05 28.53
CA ILE A 19 45.25 -22.02 29.38
C ILE A 19 46.63 -22.49 29.87
N GLU A 20 46.77 -23.79 30.20
CA GLU A 20 48.05 -24.38 30.62
C GLU A 20 49.11 -24.33 29.53
N GLY A 21 48.73 -24.56 28.26
CA GLY A 21 49.65 -24.48 27.13
C GLY A 21 50.06 -23.04 26.83
N LEU A 22 49.11 -22.11 26.88
CA LEU A 22 49.38 -20.69 26.61
C LEU A 22 50.34 -20.09 27.65
N MET A 23 50.29 -20.53 28.92
CA MET A 23 51.20 -20.05 29.97
C MET A 23 52.69 -20.27 29.66
N GLN A 24 53.02 -21.22 28.78
CA GLN A 24 54.40 -21.55 28.39
C GLN A 24 54.84 -20.79 27.12
N CYS A 25 53.93 -20.06 26.47
CA CYS A 25 54.18 -19.34 25.21
C CYS A 25 54.58 -17.86 25.44
N PRO A 26 55.24 -17.23 24.44
CA PRO A 26 55.54 -15.80 24.45
C PRO A 26 54.28 -14.92 24.51
N GLU A 27 54.42 -13.66 24.97
CA GLU A 27 53.31 -12.71 25.05
C GLU A 27 52.61 -12.45 23.70
N THR A 28 53.32 -12.61 22.59
CA THR A 28 52.77 -12.40 21.24
C THR A 28 51.64 -13.39 20.93
N GLU A 29 51.76 -14.65 21.38
CA GLU A 29 50.69 -15.65 21.22
C GLU A 29 49.50 -15.33 22.14
N HIS A 30 49.72 -14.75 23.32
CA HIS A 30 48.62 -14.36 24.21
C HIS A 30 47.73 -13.31 23.56
N ARG A 31 48.33 -12.26 23.00
CA ARG A 31 47.58 -11.20 22.30
C ARG A 31 46.82 -11.75 21.10
N LYS A 32 47.44 -12.66 20.34
CA LYS A 32 46.85 -13.31 19.17
C LYS A 32 45.60 -14.13 19.53
N TYR A 33 45.69 -15.03 20.51
CA TYR A 33 44.54 -15.83 20.95
C TYR A 33 43.47 -14.99 21.67
N GLY A 34 43.86 -13.92 22.37
CA GLY A 34 42.92 -12.95 22.93
C GLY A 34 42.12 -12.23 21.85
N PHE A 35 42.77 -11.81 20.76
CA PHE A 35 42.12 -11.17 19.62
C PHE A 35 41.18 -12.12 18.88
N ILE A 36 41.63 -13.35 18.60
CA ILE A 36 40.78 -14.39 17.98
C ILE A 36 39.53 -14.66 18.83
N GLY A 37 39.68 -14.81 20.15
CA GLY A 37 38.55 -15.02 21.06
C GLY A 37 37.60 -13.83 21.12
N SER A 38 38.12 -12.61 21.01
CA SER A 38 37.31 -11.39 20.99
C SER A 38 36.44 -11.29 19.75
N ILE A 39 36.98 -11.63 18.57
CA ILE A 39 36.23 -11.62 17.31
C ILE A 39 35.12 -12.68 17.33
N ILE A 40 35.41 -13.91 17.76
CA ILE A 40 34.40 -14.98 17.84
C ILE A 40 33.23 -14.55 18.75
N LEU A 41 33.54 -13.90 19.87
CA LEU A 41 32.51 -13.39 20.78
C LEU A 41 31.70 -12.27 20.12
N LEU A 42 32.35 -11.33 19.43
CA LEU A 42 31.70 -10.23 18.71
C LEU A 42 30.79 -10.74 17.59
N THR A 43 31.27 -11.67 16.76
CA THR A 43 30.48 -12.35 15.72
C THR A 43 29.25 -13.03 16.32
N SER A 44 29.43 -13.78 17.41
CA SER A 44 28.30 -14.44 18.07
C SER A 44 27.25 -13.45 18.59
N LEU A 45 27.69 -12.30 19.11
CA LEU A 45 26.79 -11.24 19.58
C LEU A 45 26.00 -10.62 18.42
N PHE A 46 26.64 -10.29 17.31
CA PHE A 46 25.95 -9.77 16.14
C PHE A 46 25.01 -10.81 15.53
N ALA A 47 25.38 -12.09 15.54
CA ALA A 47 24.49 -13.17 15.15
C ALA A 47 23.26 -13.26 16.06
N MET A 48 23.40 -13.12 17.39
CA MET A 48 22.26 -13.06 18.32
C MET A 48 21.30 -11.93 17.95
N LEU A 49 21.83 -10.71 17.76
CA LEU A 49 21.03 -9.53 17.45
C LEU A 49 20.33 -9.66 16.09
N SER A 50 21.08 -10.07 15.07
CA SER A 50 20.56 -10.25 13.71
C SER A 50 19.51 -11.36 13.62
N GLY A 51 19.80 -12.53 14.19
CA GLY A 51 18.85 -13.65 14.23
C GLY A 51 17.61 -13.35 15.06
N GLY A 52 17.77 -12.67 16.21
CA GLY A 52 16.66 -12.22 17.04
C GLY A 52 15.75 -11.22 16.32
N TYR A 53 16.34 -10.24 15.65
CA TYR A 53 15.61 -9.27 14.84
C TYR A 53 14.82 -9.95 13.72
N ALA A 54 15.45 -10.82 12.93
CA ALA A 54 14.76 -11.58 11.88
C ALA A 54 13.56 -12.38 12.44
N LEU A 55 13.77 -13.08 13.56
CA LEU A 55 12.72 -13.94 14.13
C LEU A 55 11.58 -13.14 14.76
N TYR A 56 11.85 -11.95 15.30
CA TYR A 56 10.83 -11.02 15.78
C TYR A 56 9.84 -10.65 14.67
N TYR A 57 10.31 -10.33 13.46
CA TYR A 57 9.42 -9.99 12.33
C TYR A 57 8.67 -11.19 11.74
N ILE A 58 9.11 -12.43 12.03
CA ILE A 58 8.38 -13.63 11.61
C ILE A 58 7.26 -13.95 12.60
N PHE A 59 7.57 -14.03 13.89
CA PHE A 59 6.61 -14.50 14.91
C PHE A 59 5.90 -13.39 15.68
N HIS A 60 6.30 -12.13 15.51
CA HIS A 60 5.75 -10.96 16.23
C HIS A 60 5.74 -11.16 17.76
N SER A 61 6.72 -11.90 18.27
CA SER A 61 6.81 -12.29 19.68
C SER A 61 8.23 -12.13 20.21
N GLU A 62 8.35 -11.24 21.20
CA GLU A 62 9.62 -10.94 21.87
C GLU A 62 10.21 -12.16 22.57
N PHE A 63 9.35 -13.01 23.14
CA PHE A 63 9.78 -14.20 23.87
C PHE A 63 10.46 -15.23 22.95
N TYR A 64 9.82 -15.58 21.83
CA TYR A 64 10.40 -16.52 20.87
C TYR A 64 11.66 -15.95 20.20
N ALA A 65 11.65 -14.64 19.91
CA ALA A 65 12.80 -13.94 19.36
C ALA A 65 14.02 -13.99 20.31
N ALA A 66 13.82 -13.74 21.61
CA ALA A 66 14.90 -13.76 22.60
C ALA A 66 15.52 -15.15 22.78
N ILE A 67 14.69 -16.20 22.87
CA ILE A 67 15.17 -17.58 22.99
C ILE A 67 15.97 -17.96 21.75
N PHE A 68 15.44 -17.68 20.56
CA PHE A 68 16.12 -18.00 19.31
C PHE A 68 17.41 -17.21 19.15
N ALA A 69 17.42 -15.92 19.47
CA ALA A 69 18.63 -15.10 19.47
C ALA A 69 19.74 -15.76 20.28
N GLY A 70 19.43 -16.18 21.52
CA GLY A 70 20.38 -16.87 22.39
C GLY A 70 20.87 -18.20 21.81
N LEU A 71 19.96 -19.03 21.30
CA LEU A 71 20.32 -20.32 20.68
C LEU A 71 21.15 -20.14 19.42
N TRP A 72 20.80 -19.16 18.57
CA TRP A 72 21.47 -18.90 17.30
C TRP A 72 22.88 -18.34 17.51
N GLY A 73 23.05 -17.37 18.40
CA GLY A 73 24.41 -16.89 18.71
C GLY A 73 25.25 -17.94 19.43
N LEU A 74 24.65 -18.77 20.29
CA LEU A 74 25.37 -19.89 20.89
C LEU A 74 25.80 -20.91 19.83
N PHE A 75 24.96 -21.16 18.83
CA PHE A 75 25.29 -22.04 17.70
C PHE A 75 26.47 -21.48 16.89
N ILE A 76 26.41 -20.21 16.48
CA ILE A 76 27.51 -19.54 15.75
C ILE A 76 28.79 -19.52 16.57
N PHE A 77 28.71 -19.20 17.86
CA PHE A 77 29.85 -19.23 18.78
C PHE A 77 30.54 -20.61 18.81
N ASN A 78 29.77 -21.68 18.93
CA ASN A 78 30.32 -23.03 18.95
C ASN A 78 30.91 -23.44 17.60
N LEU A 79 30.24 -23.07 16.51
CA LEU A 79 30.70 -23.34 15.15
C LEU A 79 32.05 -22.66 14.88
N ASP A 80 32.16 -21.36 15.17
CA ASP A 80 33.38 -20.58 14.94
C ASP A 80 34.54 -21.09 15.80
N ARG A 81 34.26 -21.39 17.07
CA ARG A 81 35.23 -21.98 18.00
C ARG A 81 35.73 -23.32 17.49
N PHE A 82 34.84 -24.21 17.03
CA PHE A 82 35.22 -25.51 16.48
C PHE A 82 36.17 -25.34 15.28
N ILE A 83 35.84 -24.44 14.36
CA ILE A 83 36.63 -24.21 13.15
C ILE A 83 38.01 -23.62 13.47
N VAL A 84 38.10 -22.68 14.41
CA VAL A 84 39.39 -22.14 14.86
C VAL A 84 40.24 -23.25 15.49
N SER A 85 39.64 -24.13 16.27
CA SER A 85 40.35 -25.21 16.95
C SER A 85 40.82 -26.34 16.02
N SER A 86 40.16 -26.55 14.88
CA SER A 86 40.46 -27.66 13.96
C SER A 86 41.58 -27.36 12.95
N MET A 87 41.97 -26.08 12.77
CA MET A 87 43.08 -25.69 11.90
C MET A 87 44.43 -26.14 12.46
N ARG A 88 45.15 -26.99 11.71
CA ARG A 88 46.51 -27.45 12.00
C ARG A 88 47.52 -26.75 11.10
N LYS A 89 48.73 -26.47 11.62
CA LYS A 89 49.83 -25.85 10.86
C LYS A 89 50.31 -26.82 9.76
N SER A 90 50.64 -26.34 8.56
CA SER A 90 51.16 -27.16 7.46
C SER A 90 52.33 -26.47 6.77
N ASP A 91 53.39 -27.20 6.38
CA ASP A 91 54.63 -26.62 5.83
C ASP A 91 54.50 -25.91 4.46
N SER A 92 53.32 -25.91 3.82
CA SER A 92 53.16 -25.29 2.50
C SER A 92 51.95 -24.37 2.43
N PHE A 93 52.18 -23.12 2.02
CA PHE A 93 51.16 -22.08 1.86
C PHE A 93 49.93 -22.54 1.04
N MET A 94 50.15 -23.32 -0.03
CA MET A 94 49.05 -23.87 -0.85
C MET A 94 48.19 -24.91 -0.13
N ARG A 95 48.77 -25.65 0.82
CA ARG A 95 48.04 -26.64 1.63
C ARG A 95 47.30 -25.95 2.78
N GLU A 96 47.86 -24.89 3.34
CA GLU A 96 47.19 -24.02 4.32
C GLU A 96 46.01 -23.25 3.70
N LEU A 97 46.18 -22.69 2.50
CA LEU A 97 45.10 -22.01 1.77
C LEU A 97 43.94 -22.97 1.45
N ARG A 98 44.25 -24.21 1.01
CA ARG A 98 43.24 -25.24 0.75
C ARG A 98 42.50 -25.66 2.02
N GLN A 99 43.18 -25.70 3.16
CA GLN A 99 42.58 -25.99 4.45
C GLN A 99 41.73 -24.83 4.98
N ALA A 100 42.06 -23.59 4.61
CA ALA A 100 41.31 -22.38 4.98
C ALA A 100 40.12 -22.10 4.05
N LEU A 101 40.09 -22.63 2.83
CA LEU A 101 39.04 -22.37 1.85
C LEU A 101 37.61 -22.69 2.33
N PRO A 102 37.32 -23.87 2.93
CA PRO A 102 35.98 -24.16 3.43
C PRO A 102 35.50 -23.15 4.47
N ARG A 103 36.45 -22.61 5.25
CA ARG A 103 36.19 -21.60 6.26
C ARG A 103 35.91 -20.23 5.64
N LEU A 104 36.64 -19.83 4.60
CA LEU A 104 36.37 -18.57 3.89
C LEU A 104 34.97 -18.55 3.28
N ILE A 105 34.55 -19.67 2.70
CA ILE A 105 33.19 -19.83 2.15
C ILE A 105 32.15 -19.71 3.27
N LEU A 106 32.38 -20.38 4.39
CA LEU A 106 31.44 -20.33 5.52
C LEU A 106 31.37 -18.95 6.17
N ALA A 107 32.51 -18.29 6.36
CA ALA A 107 32.61 -16.91 6.83
C ALA A 107 31.81 -15.95 5.93
N LEU A 108 31.90 -16.12 4.61
CA LEU A 108 31.10 -15.33 3.67
C LEU A 108 29.60 -15.57 3.83
N ILE A 109 29.18 -16.83 3.98
CA ILE A 109 27.77 -17.18 4.19
C ILE A 109 27.25 -16.58 5.51
N ILE A 110 28.00 -16.69 6.59
CA ILE A 110 27.64 -16.15 7.91
C ILE A 110 27.58 -14.63 7.85
N ALA A 111 28.57 -13.97 7.24
CA ALA A 111 28.59 -12.53 7.07
C ALA A 111 27.33 -12.03 6.33
N LEU A 112 26.95 -12.68 5.22
CA LEU A 112 25.73 -12.35 4.48
C LEU A 112 24.46 -12.62 5.29
N ALA A 113 24.41 -13.74 6.02
CA ALA A 113 23.28 -14.11 6.87
C ALA A 113 23.08 -13.11 8.02
N ILE A 114 24.16 -12.59 8.61
CA ILE A 114 24.11 -11.58 9.69
C ILE A 114 23.78 -10.20 9.12
N ALA A 115 24.37 -9.82 7.98
CA ALA A 115 24.23 -8.48 7.41
C ALA A 115 22.78 -8.13 7.05
N ARG A 116 22.02 -9.04 6.41
CA ARG A 116 20.68 -8.69 5.89
C ARG A 116 19.67 -8.25 6.96
N PRO A 117 19.45 -8.99 8.06
CA PRO A 117 18.52 -8.53 9.08
C PRO A 117 18.96 -7.22 9.74
N LEU A 118 20.27 -7.02 9.89
CA LEU A 118 20.84 -5.77 10.42
C LEU A 118 20.64 -4.59 9.47
N GLU A 119 20.82 -4.78 8.15
CA GLU A 119 20.52 -3.76 7.14
C GLU A 119 19.05 -3.34 7.21
N ILE A 120 18.13 -4.31 7.30
CA ILE A 120 16.69 -4.04 7.44
C ILE A 120 16.40 -3.29 8.74
N GLY A 121 17.10 -3.59 9.83
CA GLY A 121 16.97 -2.88 11.11
C GLY A 121 17.49 -1.45 11.07
N ILE A 122 18.60 -1.21 10.38
CA ILE A 122 19.19 0.12 10.24
C ILE A 122 18.31 1.03 9.38
N PHE A 123 17.73 0.48 8.32
CA PHE A 123 16.88 1.22 7.37
C PHE A 123 15.38 1.08 7.62
N ALA A 124 14.97 0.74 8.86
CA ALA A 124 13.57 0.42 9.15
C ALA A 124 12.61 1.58 8.85
N GLU A 125 13.02 2.83 9.11
CA GLU A 125 12.20 4.03 8.87
C GLU A 125 12.11 4.37 7.38
N GLU A 126 13.23 4.28 6.66
CA GLU A 126 13.29 4.50 5.21
C GLU A 126 12.48 3.45 4.46
N ILE A 127 12.62 2.18 4.84
CA ILE A 127 11.82 1.06 4.31
C ILE A 127 10.33 1.30 4.60
N GLY A 128 9.98 1.69 5.82
CA GLY A 128 8.59 1.95 6.20
C GLY A 128 7.97 3.07 5.37
N SER A 129 8.70 4.17 5.17
CA SER A 129 8.25 5.30 4.36
C SER A 129 8.08 4.91 2.89
N PHE A 130 9.04 4.17 2.34
CA PHE A 130 8.97 3.66 0.96
C PHE A 130 7.79 2.71 0.76
N LEU A 131 7.53 1.80 1.71
CA LEU A 131 6.39 0.88 1.64
C LEU A 131 5.05 1.63 1.67
N ILE A 132 4.92 2.68 2.49
CA ILE A 132 3.71 3.52 2.56
C ILE A 132 3.49 4.24 1.22
N GLU A 133 4.55 4.81 0.63
CA GLU A 133 4.48 5.49 -0.65
C GLU A 133 4.06 4.54 -1.78
N GLN A 134 4.74 3.41 -1.92
CA GLN A 134 4.45 2.41 -2.96
C GLN A 134 3.03 1.83 -2.82
N LYS A 135 2.61 1.59 -1.58
CA LYS A 135 1.24 1.19 -1.27
C LYS A 135 0.23 2.26 -1.71
N GLY A 136 0.53 3.53 -1.47
CA GLY A 136 -0.28 4.66 -1.94
C GLY A 136 -0.40 4.70 -3.47
N ILE A 137 0.73 4.61 -4.17
CA ILE A 137 0.79 4.59 -5.64
C ILE A 137 -0.06 3.44 -6.19
N ARG A 138 0.12 2.23 -5.67
CA ARG A 138 -0.61 1.04 -6.14
C ARG A 138 -2.11 1.13 -5.86
N LYS A 139 -2.53 1.71 -4.72
CA LYS A 139 -3.95 1.98 -4.44
C LYS A 139 -4.53 2.99 -5.42
N VAL A 140 -3.81 4.07 -5.71
CA VAL A 140 -4.24 5.09 -6.69
C VAL A 140 -4.40 4.48 -8.08
N GLU A 141 -3.49 3.58 -8.49
CA GLU A 141 -3.59 2.87 -9.77
C GLU A 141 -4.86 2.03 -9.87
N VAL A 142 -5.16 1.22 -8.84
CA VAL A 142 -6.41 0.43 -8.78
C VAL A 142 -7.65 1.34 -8.83
N LEU A 143 -7.63 2.46 -8.11
CA LEU A 143 -8.75 3.42 -8.12
C LEU A 143 -8.90 4.12 -9.47
N LYS A 144 -7.81 4.39 -10.18
CA LYS A 144 -7.83 5.00 -11.51
C LYS A 144 -8.45 4.06 -12.55
N GLU A 145 -8.06 2.78 -12.52
CA GLU A 145 -8.66 1.74 -13.37
C GLU A 145 -10.17 1.64 -13.12
N PHE A 146 -10.57 1.55 -11.85
CA PHE A 146 -11.99 1.51 -11.46
C PHE A 146 -12.76 2.76 -11.92
N ASN A 147 -12.21 3.96 -11.70
CA ASN A 147 -12.87 5.21 -12.11
C ASN A 147 -13.01 5.33 -13.64
N THR A 148 -12.06 4.79 -14.41
CA THR A 148 -12.14 4.76 -15.87
C THR A 148 -13.32 3.91 -16.32
N TYR A 149 -13.40 2.68 -15.78
CA TYR A 149 -14.49 1.77 -16.08
C TYR A 149 -15.87 2.33 -15.67
N ILE A 150 -15.95 2.97 -14.50
CA ILE A 150 -17.16 3.68 -14.06
C ILE A 150 -17.52 4.85 -14.99
N GLY A 151 -16.52 5.53 -15.55
CA GLY A 151 -16.70 6.55 -16.58
C GLY A 151 -17.40 5.99 -17.81
N ASP A 152 -16.94 4.85 -18.32
CA ASP A 152 -17.52 4.19 -19.49
C ASP A 152 -18.98 3.76 -19.25
N ILE A 153 -19.30 3.23 -18.06
CA ILE A 153 -20.69 2.92 -17.67
C ILE A 153 -21.55 4.19 -17.70
N LYS A 154 -21.06 5.30 -17.13
CA LYS A 154 -21.80 6.57 -17.09
C LYS A 154 -22.09 7.10 -18.49
N GLU A 155 -21.11 7.00 -19.38
CA GLU A 155 -21.26 7.41 -20.77
C GLU A 155 -22.33 6.55 -21.47
N GLY A 156 -22.25 5.22 -21.33
CA GLY A 156 -23.26 4.31 -21.89
C GLY A 156 -24.67 4.55 -21.34
N PHE A 157 -24.81 4.90 -20.06
CA PHE A 157 -26.11 5.27 -19.47
C PHE A 157 -26.65 6.57 -20.07
N ASN A 158 -25.80 7.59 -20.23
CA ASN A 158 -26.20 8.85 -20.84
C ASN A 158 -26.63 8.66 -22.30
N ASP A 159 -25.95 7.80 -23.06
CA ASP A 159 -26.32 7.47 -24.44
C ASP A 159 -27.70 6.80 -24.51
N ARG A 160 -27.99 5.85 -23.60
CA ARG A 160 -29.31 5.21 -23.52
C ARG A 160 -30.42 6.18 -23.15
N MET A 161 -30.11 7.21 -22.36
CA MET A 161 -31.07 8.24 -21.92
C MET A 161 -31.17 9.43 -22.90
N TYR A 162 -30.41 9.42 -23.99
CA TYR A 162 -30.28 10.56 -24.89
C TYR A 162 -31.62 10.95 -25.54
N GLU A 163 -32.41 9.97 -25.97
CA GLU A 163 -33.70 10.20 -26.62
C GLU A 163 -34.71 10.81 -25.65
N GLU A 164 -34.87 10.24 -24.46
CA GLU A 164 -35.84 10.71 -23.47
C GLU A 164 -35.46 12.06 -22.86
N THR A 165 -34.16 12.31 -22.67
CA THR A 165 -33.68 13.62 -22.23
C THR A 165 -33.89 14.70 -23.29
N THR A 166 -33.68 14.37 -24.56
CA THR A 166 -33.98 15.27 -25.68
C THR A 166 -35.48 15.55 -25.79
N LEU A 167 -36.33 14.52 -25.68
CA LEU A 167 -37.78 14.65 -25.68
C LEU A 167 -38.28 15.50 -24.51
N LEU A 168 -37.69 15.32 -23.33
CA LEU A 168 -38.01 16.12 -22.16
C LEU A 168 -37.72 17.61 -22.37
N GLU A 169 -36.59 17.96 -23.00
CA GLU A 169 -36.28 19.35 -23.34
C GLU A 169 -37.27 19.92 -24.37
N GLN A 170 -37.71 19.13 -25.34
CA GLN A 170 -38.77 19.53 -26.28
C GLN A 170 -40.09 19.82 -25.56
N TYR A 171 -40.53 18.94 -24.65
CA TYR A 171 -41.74 19.15 -23.85
C TYR A 171 -41.61 20.36 -22.91
N ARG A 172 -40.43 20.59 -22.32
CA ARG A 172 -40.16 21.78 -21.50
C ARG A 172 -40.27 23.06 -22.32
N ALA A 173 -39.75 23.07 -23.56
CA ALA A 173 -39.88 24.20 -24.47
C ALA A 173 -41.35 24.44 -24.87
N GLU A 174 -42.07 23.40 -25.28
CA GLU A 174 -43.51 23.46 -25.62
C GLU A 174 -44.34 23.98 -24.44
N ARG A 175 -44.11 23.45 -23.24
CA ARG A 175 -44.76 23.90 -22.00
C ARG A 175 -44.51 25.39 -21.78
N THR A 176 -43.25 25.82 -21.92
CA THR A 176 -42.88 27.22 -21.70
C THR A 176 -43.60 28.13 -22.69
N SER A 177 -43.64 27.78 -23.99
CA SER A 177 -44.37 28.58 -24.98
C SER A 177 -45.87 28.63 -24.72
N THR A 178 -46.51 27.47 -24.46
CA THR A 178 -47.97 27.39 -24.29
C THR A 178 -48.43 28.07 -23.01
N CYS A 179 -47.70 27.90 -21.92
CA CYS A 179 -48.05 28.54 -20.65
C CYS A 179 -47.76 30.04 -20.64
N THR A 180 -46.74 30.51 -21.37
CA THR A 180 -46.52 31.96 -21.57
C THR A 180 -47.69 32.57 -22.37
N ALA A 181 -48.12 31.92 -23.45
CA ALA A 181 -49.27 32.37 -24.23
C ALA A 181 -50.58 32.39 -23.41
N ARG A 182 -50.78 31.40 -22.52
CA ARG A 182 -51.87 31.39 -21.54
C ARG A 182 -51.78 32.61 -20.61
N ASP A 183 -50.60 32.90 -20.06
CA ASP A 183 -50.41 34.00 -19.12
C ASP A 183 -50.66 35.37 -19.78
N GLU A 184 -50.22 35.54 -21.03
CA GLU A 184 -50.52 36.72 -21.84
C GLU A 184 -52.02 36.86 -22.14
N ALA A 185 -52.70 35.76 -22.47
CA ALA A 185 -54.15 35.74 -22.70
C ALA A 185 -54.93 36.05 -21.41
N HIS A 186 -54.46 35.55 -20.27
CA HIS A 186 -55.03 35.84 -18.95
C HIS A 186 -54.89 37.32 -18.59
N ALA A 187 -53.68 37.88 -18.75
CA ALA A 187 -53.42 39.30 -18.52
C ALA A 187 -54.29 40.18 -19.44
N SER A 188 -54.43 39.80 -20.71
CA SER A 188 -55.28 40.49 -21.68
C SER A 188 -56.77 40.43 -21.31
N TYR A 189 -57.26 39.32 -20.76
CA TYR A 189 -58.63 39.18 -20.27
C TYR A 189 -58.88 40.04 -19.01
N LEU A 190 -57.98 40.00 -18.03
CA LEU A 190 -58.09 40.79 -16.81
C LEU A 190 -58.09 42.29 -17.11
N CYS A 191 -57.18 42.71 -17.98
CA CYS A 191 -57.04 44.10 -18.38
C CYS A 191 -58.29 44.64 -19.12
N GLU A 192 -58.94 43.81 -19.94
CA GLU A 192 -60.19 44.19 -20.60
C GLU A 192 -61.37 44.27 -19.64
N ARG A 193 -61.46 43.30 -18.71
CA ARG A 193 -62.48 43.29 -17.66
C ARG A 193 -62.38 44.52 -16.77
N ASP A 194 -61.15 44.90 -16.42
CA ASP A 194 -60.86 46.02 -15.53
C ASP A 194 -60.91 47.38 -16.26
N GLY A 195 -61.08 47.37 -17.59
CA GLY A 195 -61.22 48.55 -18.46
C GLY A 195 -59.92 49.33 -18.64
N THR A 196 -58.76 48.71 -18.39
CA THR A 196 -57.44 49.35 -18.44
C THR A 196 -56.74 49.23 -19.79
N CYS A 197 -57.32 48.48 -20.74
CA CYS A 197 -56.88 48.41 -22.13
C CYS A 197 -58.04 48.11 -23.10
N GLY A 198 -57.72 48.06 -24.40
CA GLY A 198 -58.63 47.73 -25.50
C GLY A 198 -59.89 48.59 -25.53
N THR A 199 -61.08 48.03 -25.31
CA THR A 199 -62.37 48.78 -25.39
C THR A 199 -62.51 49.87 -24.32
N SER A 200 -61.70 49.85 -23.26
CA SER A 200 -61.76 50.79 -22.12
C SER A 200 -63.11 50.81 -21.38
N GLU A 201 -63.97 49.83 -21.63
CA GLU A 201 -65.26 49.66 -20.95
C GLU A 201 -65.11 48.62 -19.84
N LYS A 202 -65.46 49.00 -18.61
CA LYS A 202 -65.42 48.08 -17.47
C LYS A 202 -66.56 47.05 -17.57
N GLY A 203 -66.22 45.79 -17.35
CA GLY A 203 -67.20 44.72 -17.15
C GLY A 203 -67.12 43.57 -18.15
N TYR A 204 -68.24 42.87 -18.32
CA TYR A 204 -68.30 41.55 -18.97
C TYR A 204 -68.92 41.59 -20.39
N GLY A 205 -68.37 42.48 -21.22
CA GLY A 205 -68.80 42.67 -22.62
C GLY A 205 -68.47 41.48 -23.54
N ALA A 206 -68.89 41.57 -24.81
CA ALA A 206 -68.65 40.52 -25.81
C ALA A 206 -67.15 40.23 -26.01
N GLU A 207 -66.31 41.26 -26.05
CA GLU A 207 -64.85 41.14 -26.16
C GLU A 207 -64.21 40.47 -24.93
N ALA A 208 -64.64 40.84 -23.71
CA ALA A 208 -64.17 40.20 -22.49
C ALA A 208 -64.55 38.71 -22.45
N LYS A 209 -65.74 38.34 -22.95
CA LYS A 209 -66.17 36.93 -23.09
C LYS A 209 -65.32 36.18 -24.13
N ALA A 210 -64.99 36.79 -25.27
CA ALA A 210 -64.13 36.18 -26.28
C ALA A 210 -62.69 35.95 -25.77
N LYS A 211 -62.11 36.94 -25.07
CA LYS A 211 -60.80 36.80 -24.43
C LYS A 211 -60.78 35.73 -23.32
N ARG A 212 -61.88 35.58 -22.56
CA ARG A 212 -62.03 34.51 -21.59
C ARG A 212 -62.02 33.13 -22.26
N VAL A 213 -62.80 32.92 -23.31
CA VAL A 213 -62.83 31.63 -24.03
C VAL A 213 -61.43 31.29 -24.56
N ARG A 214 -60.69 32.27 -25.09
CA ARG A 214 -59.29 32.09 -25.51
C ARG A 214 -58.37 31.71 -24.35
N TYR A 215 -58.50 32.37 -23.20
CA TYR A 215 -57.75 32.02 -21.99
C TYR A 215 -58.08 30.58 -21.54
N GLU A 216 -59.36 30.22 -21.44
CA GLU A 216 -59.81 28.90 -20.99
C GLU A 216 -59.31 27.76 -21.92
N LEU A 217 -59.21 28.01 -23.23
CA LEU A 217 -58.60 27.07 -24.17
C LEU A 217 -57.10 26.88 -23.88
N LEU A 218 -56.35 27.97 -23.77
CA LEU A 218 -54.90 27.93 -23.50
C LEU A 218 -54.58 27.40 -22.09
N GLU A 219 -55.47 27.60 -21.12
CA GLU A 219 -55.37 27.03 -19.78
C GLU A 219 -55.45 25.50 -19.82
N ARG A 220 -56.37 24.95 -20.62
CA ARG A 220 -56.45 23.50 -20.86
C ARG A 220 -55.20 22.95 -21.53
N ASP A 221 -54.74 23.60 -22.60
CA ASP A 221 -53.54 23.18 -23.35
C ASP A 221 -52.28 23.23 -22.47
N CYS A 222 -52.08 24.32 -21.72
CA CYS A 222 -50.94 24.44 -20.79
C CYS A 222 -51.02 23.38 -19.68
N THR A 223 -52.21 23.07 -19.15
CA THR A 223 -52.37 22.03 -18.12
C THR A 223 -52.01 20.65 -18.67
N GLU A 224 -52.44 20.32 -19.89
CA GLU A 224 -52.14 19.05 -20.55
C GLU A 224 -50.64 18.89 -20.84
N VAL A 225 -50.01 19.91 -21.45
CA VAL A 225 -48.56 19.90 -21.73
C VAL A 225 -47.76 19.84 -20.43
N SER A 226 -48.18 20.56 -19.39
CA SER A 226 -47.54 20.55 -18.08
C SER A 226 -47.62 19.17 -17.40
N ALA A 227 -48.77 18.49 -17.51
CA ALA A 227 -48.94 17.14 -16.99
C ALA A 227 -47.98 16.15 -17.68
N ARG A 228 -47.96 16.13 -19.03
CA ARG A 228 -47.06 15.28 -19.84
C ARG A 228 -45.59 15.54 -19.54
N THR A 229 -45.20 16.82 -19.44
CA THR A 229 -43.83 17.22 -19.11
C THR A 229 -43.43 16.72 -17.72
N THR A 230 -44.33 16.85 -16.74
CA THR A 230 -44.07 16.44 -15.35
C THR A 230 -43.96 14.92 -15.22
N GLU A 231 -44.75 14.16 -15.96
CA GLU A 231 -44.68 12.70 -15.99
C GLU A 231 -43.35 12.22 -16.55
N LEU A 232 -42.95 12.70 -17.73
CA LEU A 232 -41.65 12.35 -18.33
C LEU A 232 -40.48 12.83 -17.46
N GLN A 233 -40.59 14.02 -16.85
CA GLN A 233 -39.59 14.52 -15.91
C GLN A 233 -39.38 13.58 -14.73
N LYS A 234 -40.47 13.11 -14.13
CA LYS A 234 -40.42 12.17 -13.00
C LYS A 234 -39.74 10.89 -13.42
N TRP A 235 -40.11 10.34 -14.57
CA TRP A 235 -39.48 9.12 -15.11
C TRP A 235 -37.96 9.28 -15.32
N VAL A 236 -37.53 10.37 -15.98
CA VAL A 236 -36.11 10.65 -16.23
C VAL A 236 -35.33 10.80 -14.91
N ASN A 237 -35.89 11.54 -13.95
CA ASN A 237 -35.26 11.75 -12.66
C ASN A 237 -35.16 10.45 -11.86
N SER A 238 -36.24 9.69 -11.75
CA SER A 238 -36.23 8.40 -11.04
C SER A 238 -35.18 7.44 -11.61
N ARG A 239 -35.02 7.41 -12.94
CA ARG A 239 -34.05 6.55 -13.60
C ARG A 239 -32.60 7.01 -13.36
N ARG A 240 -32.34 8.33 -13.42
CA ARG A 240 -31.03 8.90 -13.06
C ARG A 240 -30.69 8.66 -11.60
N ASP A 241 -31.63 8.90 -10.69
CA ASP A 241 -31.43 8.72 -9.25
C ASP A 241 -31.14 7.24 -8.92
N ALA A 242 -31.83 6.29 -9.57
CA ALA A 242 -31.56 4.87 -9.41
C ALA A 242 -30.13 4.50 -9.86
N PHE A 243 -29.68 5.02 -11.00
CA PHE A 243 -28.31 4.82 -11.49
C PHE A 243 -27.25 5.44 -10.57
N GLU A 244 -27.47 6.66 -10.08
CA GLU A 244 -26.58 7.34 -9.13
C GLU A 244 -26.49 6.64 -7.77
N ARG A 245 -27.61 6.06 -7.29
CA ARG A 245 -27.63 5.21 -6.09
C ARG A 245 -26.77 3.95 -6.29
N GLY A 246 -26.86 3.32 -7.45
CA GLY A 246 -26.00 2.19 -7.84
C GLY A 246 -24.52 2.53 -7.81
N LEU A 247 -24.16 3.67 -8.41
CA LEU A 247 -22.78 4.20 -8.42
C LEU A 247 -22.25 4.52 -7.02
N SER A 248 -23.04 5.20 -6.18
CA SER A 248 -22.60 5.64 -4.84
C SER A 248 -22.52 4.48 -3.84
N GLY A 249 -23.20 3.35 -4.12
CA GLY A 249 -23.21 2.20 -3.21
C GLY A 249 -24.04 2.45 -1.95
N SER A 250 -24.87 3.48 -1.94
CA SER A 250 -25.81 3.79 -0.86
C SER A 250 -27.09 2.97 -0.98
N ILE A 251 -26.97 1.65 -1.20
CA ILE A 251 -28.09 0.74 -0.96
C ILE A 251 -28.14 0.50 0.54
N THR A 252 -28.74 1.45 1.26
CA THR A 252 -29.35 1.18 2.55
C THR A 252 -30.52 0.22 2.34
N GLU A 253 -30.66 -0.72 3.27
CA GLU A 253 -31.58 -1.86 3.38
C GLU A 253 -33.10 -1.63 3.14
N SER A 254 -33.55 -0.48 2.64
CA SER A 254 -34.96 -0.23 2.35
C SER A 254 -35.24 -0.28 0.85
N LEU A 255 -35.52 -1.49 0.36
CA LEU A 255 -36.06 -1.74 -0.98
C LEU A 255 -37.47 -1.13 -1.08
N SER A 256 -37.71 -0.32 -2.11
CA SER A 256 -39.06 0.03 -2.57
C SER A 256 -39.30 -0.58 -3.95
N ASP A 257 -40.54 -0.99 -4.23
CA ASP A 257 -40.93 -1.84 -5.38
C ASP A 257 -40.60 -1.29 -6.79
N ASP A 258 -40.08 -0.06 -6.91
CA ASP A 258 -39.66 0.54 -8.20
C ASP A 258 -38.23 0.14 -8.63
N ASP A 259 -37.46 -0.56 -7.78
CA ASP A 259 -36.03 -0.85 -8.01
C ASP A 259 -35.76 -2.01 -9.00
N ILE A 260 -36.80 -2.70 -9.50
CA ILE A 260 -36.63 -3.95 -10.29
C ILE A 260 -36.01 -3.71 -11.68
N LEU A 261 -36.19 -2.52 -12.27
CA LEU A 261 -35.61 -2.17 -13.58
C LEU A 261 -34.16 -1.67 -13.51
N ALA A 262 -33.64 -1.36 -12.31
CA ALA A 262 -32.25 -0.97 -12.07
C ALA A 262 -31.35 -2.17 -11.68
N LEU A 263 -31.91 -3.38 -11.54
CA LEU A 263 -31.23 -4.55 -10.98
C LEU A 263 -30.09 -5.10 -11.85
N GLU A 264 -30.11 -4.89 -13.17
CA GLU A 264 -29.08 -5.47 -14.05
C GLU A 264 -27.79 -4.63 -14.04
N GLU A 265 -27.89 -3.30 -14.24
CA GLU A 265 -26.74 -2.37 -14.20
C GLU A 265 -26.17 -2.19 -12.78
N THR A 266 -27.01 -2.28 -11.74
CA THR A 266 -26.53 -2.23 -10.34
C THR A 266 -25.76 -3.50 -9.96
N SER A 267 -26.05 -4.65 -10.58
CA SER A 267 -25.33 -5.90 -10.31
C SER A 267 -23.89 -5.86 -10.82
N GLU A 268 -23.66 -5.32 -12.02
CA GLU A 268 -22.33 -5.16 -12.62
C GLU A 268 -21.48 -4.19 -11.78
N ILE A 269 -22.05 -3.04 -11.39
CA ILE A 269 -21.37 -2.05 -10.53
C ILE A 269 -20.98 -2.66 -9.17
N ASN A 270 -21.84 -3.50 -8.59
CA ASN A 270 -21.56 -4.16 -7.33
C ASN A 270 -20.42 -5.18 -7.45
N GLN A 271 -20.37 -5.96 -8.52
CA GLN A 271 -19.27 -6.90 -8.78
C GLN A 271 -17.93 -6.16 -8.91
N LEU A 272 -17.92 -5.03 -9.62
CA LEU A 272 -16.70 -4.24 -9.81
C LEU A 272 -16.22 -3.59 -8.51
N LYS A 273 -17.14 -3.17 -7.64
CA LYS A 273 -16.80 -2.67 -6.31
C LYS A 273 -16.17 -3.76 -5.46
N GLU A 274 -16.76 -4.95 -5.48
CA GLU A 274 -16.22 -6.10 -4.76
C GLU A 274 -14.84 -6.50 -5.27
N GLU A 275 -14.64 -6.50 -6.60
CA GLU A 275 -13.34 -6.73 -7.23
C GLU A 275 -12.34 -5.65 -6.84
N ARG A 276 -12.73 -4.38 -6.89
CA ARG A 276 -11.91 -3.24 -6.42
C ARG A 276 -11.51 -3.41 -4.97
N ASP A 277 -12.45 -3.77 -4.09
CA ASP A 277 -12.18 -3.97 -2.66
C ASP A 277 -11.31 -5.20 -2.41
N LYS A 278 -11.44 -6.24 -3.23
CA LYS A 278 -10.52 -7.39 -3.21
C LYS A 278 -9.10 -6.97 -3.62
N ARG A 279 -8.94 -6.25 -4.73
CA ARG A 279 -7.64 -5.77 -5.20
C ARG A 279 -6.99 -4.80 -4.22
N LEU A 280 -7.77 -3.90 -3.59
CA LEU A 280 -7.24 -3.04 -2.52
C LEU A 280 -6.75 -3.84 -1.31
N ARG A 281 -7.47 -4.90 -0.92
CA ARG A 281 -7.03 -5.82 0.15
C ARG A 281 -5.76 -6.59 -0.23
N GLU A 282 -5.64 -7.04 -1.49
CA GLU A 282 -4.43 -7.68 -2.00
C GLU A 282 -3.23 -6.73 -1.96
N VAL A 283 -3.42 -5.45 -2.29
CA VAL A 283 -2.39 -4.41 -2.13
C VAL A 283 -2.03 -4.23 -0.65
N ASP A 284 -3.02 -4.15 0.24
CA ASP A 284 -2.76 -4.04 1.69
C ASP A 284 -1.94 -5.23 2.23
N GLN A 285 -2.22 -6.45 1.74
CA GLN A 285 -1.50 -7.67 2.13
C GLN A 285 -0.08 -7.74 1.52
N GLY A 286 0.09 -7.32 0.27
CA GLY A 286 1.39 -7.36 -0.42
C GLY A 286 2.43 -6.40 0.19
N PHE A 287 1.98 -5.27 0.75
CA PHE A 287 2.83 -4.26 1.39
C PHE A 287 2.82 -4.34 2.93
N SER A 288 2.69 -5.56 3.49
CA SER A 288 2.79 -5.78 4.93
C SER A 288 4.20 -5.50 5.47
N THR A 289 4.33 -5.33 6.79
CA THR A 289 5.63 -5.19 7.49
C THR A 289 6.35 -6.53 7.68
N SER A 290 6.06 -7.52 6.84
CA SER A 290 6.73 -8.82 6.91
C SER A 290 8.18 -8.71 6.43
N PHE A 291 9.06 -9.58 6.96
CA PHE A 291 10.50 -9.58 6.63
C PHE A 291 10.77 -9.64 5.10
N SER A 292 10.00 -10.44 4.36
CA SER A 292 10.12 -10.54 2.89
C SER A 292 9.83 -9.22 2.17
N SER A 293 8.77 -8.53 2.60
CA SER A 293 8.37 -7.23 2.05
C SER A 293 9.39 -6.16 2.39
N MET A 294 9.92 -6.16 3.62
CA MET A 294 11.01 -5.26 4.02
C MET A 294 12.30 -5.51 3.23
N ASN A 295 12.65 -6.77 2.98
CA ASN A 295 13.82 -7.12 2.18
C ASN A 295 13.67 -6.69 0.71
N SER A 296 12.47 -6.86 0.14
CA SER A 296 12.16 -6.41 -1.22
C SER A 296 12.19 -4.89 -1.34
N ALA A 297 11.65 -4.19 -0.33
CA ALA A 297 11.70 -2.74 -0.24
C ALA A 297 13.12 -2.20 -0.05
N LEU A 298 13.95 -2.84 0.78
CA LEU A 298 15.37 -2.50 0.92
C LEU A 298 16.09 -2.62 -0.43
N TRP A 299 15.83 -3.69 -1.19
CA TRP A 299 16.44 -3.87 -2.51
C TRP A 299 15.99 -2.80 -3.52
N ALA A 300 14.73 -2.38 -3.47
CA ALA A 300 14.23 -1.28 -4.28
C ALA A 300 14.86 0.07 -3.87
N LEU A 301 14.97 0.33 -2.57
CA LEU A 301 15.64 1.53 -2.03
C LEU A 301 17.11 1.59 -2.41
N GLN A 302 17.84 0.47 -2.37
CA GLN A 302 19.23 0.40 -2.82
C GLN A 302 19.38 0.80 -4.30
N GLN A 303 18.41 0.51 -5.16
CA GLN A 303 18.45 0.93 -6.56
C GLN A 303 18.05 2.40 -6.75
N ALA A 304 17.17 2.91 -5.88
CA ALA A 304 16.71 4.29 -5.94
C ALA A 304 17.73 5.28 -5.35
N ASP A 305 18.42 4.91 -4.27
CA ASP A 305 19.37 5.77 -3.56
C ASP A 305 20.77 5.12 -3.46
N SER A 306 21.73 5.76 -4.14
CA SER A 306 23.15 5.36 -4.11
C SER A 306 23.78 5.36 -2.71
N SER A 307 23.27 6.19 -1.79
CA SER A 307 23.75 6.28 -0.42
C SER A 307 23.40 5.03 0.38
N VAL A 308 22.15 4.56 0.24
CA VAL A 308 21.68 3.32 0.86
C VAL A 308 22.46 2.13 0.31
N MET A 309 22.70 2.07 -1.00
CA MET A 309 23.54 1.03 -1.61
C MET A 309 24.96 1.04 -1.05
N ALA A 310 25.60 2.22 -0.95
CA ALA A 310 26.96 2.35 -0.44
C ALA A 310 27.06 1.89 1.02
N ILE A 311 26.10 2.29 1.87
CA ILE A 311 26.07 1.89 3.27
C ILE A 311 25.86 0.37 3.39
N SER A 312 24.92 -0.24 2.66
CA SER A 312 24.73 -1.69 2.68
C SER A 312 25.99 -2.44 2.22
N PHE A 313 26.66 -1.95 1.17
CA PHE A 313 27.94 -2.52 0.73
C PHE A 313 29.01 -2.46 1.82
N VAL A 314 29.14 -1.30 2.51
CA VAL A 314 30.09 -1.12 3.61
C VAL A 314 29.78 -2.05 4.79
N ILE A 315 28.50 -2.19 5.17
CA ILE A 315 28.08 -3.10 6.24
C ILE A 315 28.44 -4.56 5.90
N THR A 316 28.09 -4.99 4.69
CA THR A 316 28.41 -6.35 4.22
C THR A 316 29.92 -6.59 4.19
N LEU A 317 30.70 -5.64 3.65
CA LEU A 317 32.15 -5.73 3.61
C LEU A 317 32.76 -5.78 5.02
N LEU A 318 32.24 -4.99 5.95
CA LEU A 318 32.68 -4.97 7.35
C LEU A 318 32.49 -6.35 8.00
N PHE A 319 31.33 -6.98 7.85
CA PHE A 319 31.10 -8.33 8.37
C PHE A 319 32.02 -9.35 7.72
N ILE A 320 32.23 -9.29 6.40
CA ILE A 320 33.17 -10.17 5.71
C ILE A 320 34.59 -10.03 6.30
N VAL A 321 35.07 -8.80 6.52
CA VAL A 321 36.39 -8.55 7.11
C VAL A 321 36.48 -9.09 8.54
N VAL A 322 35.44 -8.90 9.35
CA VAL A 322 35.38 -9.41 10.73
C VAL A 322 35.45 -10.94 10.73
N GLU A 323 34.67 -11.62 9.88
CA GLU A 323 34.63 -13.08 9.81
C GLU A 323 35.94 -13.71 9.28
N ILE A 324 36.62 -13.03 8.36
CA ILE A 324 37.90 -13.52 7.79
C ILE A 324 39.08 -13.23 8.73
N SER A 325 38.97 -12.23 9.62
CA SER A 325 40.06 -11.78 10.50
C SER A 325 40.79 -12.89 11.27
N PRO A 326 40.12 -13.88 11.90
CA PRO A 326 40.85 -14.91 12.63
C PRO A 326 41.62 -15.88 11.73
N ILE A 327 41.30 -15.95 10.43
CA ILE A 327 42.06 -16.69 9.41
C ILE A 327 43.29 -15.90 9.04
N SER A 328 43.11 -14.62 8.71
CA SER A 328 44.21 -13.72 8.34
C SER A 328 45.26 -13.65 9.44
N VAL A 329 44.84 -13.57 10.71
CA VAL A 329 45.76 -13.58 11.86
C VAL A 329 46.56 -14.88 11.95
N LYS A 330 45.96 -16.03 11.63
CA LYS A 330 46.67 -17.32 11.65
C LYS A 330 47.60 -17.50 10.46
N LEU A 331 47.24 -17.01 9.28
CA LEU A 331 48.06 -17.09 8.07
C LEU A 331 49.23 -16.07 8.10
N LEU A 332 49.04 -14.90 8.70
CA LEU A 332 50.08 -13.86 8.80
C LEU A 332 51.07 -14.13 9.94
N SER A 333 50.68 -14.91 10.95
CA SER A 333 51.58 -15.36 12.01
C SER A 333 52.43 -16.55 11.54
N HIS A 334 53.39 -16.30 10.66
CA HIS A 334 54.41 -17.29 10.29
C HIS A 334 55.60 -17.25 11.23
#